data_AF-A0A1G2CKJ8-F1
#
_entry.id   AF-A0A1G2CKJ8-F1
#
_cell.length_a   1.000
_cell.length_b   1.000
_cell.length_c   1.000
_cell.angle_alpha   90.00
_cell.angle_beta   90.00
_cell.angle_gamma   90.00
#
_symmetry.space_group_name_H-M   'P 1'
#
loop_
_entity.id
_entity.type
_entity.pdbx_description
1 polymer ?
#
loop_
_entity_poly.entity_id
_entity_poly.type
_entity_poly.pdbx_seq_one_letter_code
_entity_poly.pdbx_strand_id
1 'polypeptide(L)' 'MTREEFKQLKQKPAAEVEAALKEAREKLRVLTFDLAAGKVKNVAALREQKKDIARMLTVLRNYE' A
#
# COMPACT_ATOMS: atom_id res chain seq x y z
N MET A 1 -2.65 7.21 5.53
CA MET A 1 -4.10 6.84 5.52
C MET A 1 -4.88 7.28 6.76
N THR A 2 -6.01 7.97 6.55
CA THR A 2 -7.01 8.30 7.57
C THR A 2 -8.03 7.16 7.76
N ARG A 3 -8.81 7.20 8.84
CA ARG A 3 -9.75 6.13 9.25
C ARG A 3 -10.88 5.88 8.24
N GLU A 4 -11.15 6.84 7.36
CA GLU A 4 -12.25 6.79 6.39
C GLU A 4 -11.88 6.01 5.12
N GLU A 5 -10.64 6.12 4.65
CA GLU A 5 -10.12 5.38 3.49
C GLU A 5 -10.16 3.86 3.73
N PHE A 6 -9.94 3.44 4.98
CA PHE A 6 -10.02 2.03 5.36
C PHE A 6 -11.44 1.46 5.29
N LYS A 7 -12.47 2.27 5.57
CA LYS A 7 -13.87 1.84 5.42
C LYS A 7 -14.26 1.71 3.95
N GLN A 8 -13.76 2.59 3.09
CA GLN A 8 -13.98 2.52 1.64
C GLN A 8 -13.32 1.29 1.01
N LEU A 9 -12.10 0.96 1.45
CA LEU A 9 -11.41 -0.27 1.02
C LEU A 9 -12.17 -1.56 1.40
N LYS A 10 -12.95 -1.53 2.49
CA LYS A 10 -13.79 -2.64 2.95
C LYS A 10 -15.17 -2.70 2.25
N GLN A 11 -15.50 -1.73 1.41
CA GLN A 11 -16.72 -1.74 0.58
C GLN A 11 -16.42 -2.09 -0.88
N LYS A 12 -15.16 -1.93 -1.32
CA LYS A 12 -14.73 -2.23 -2.68
C LYS A 12 -14.61 -3.73 -2.94
N PRO A 13 -14.86 -4.20 -4.18
CA PRO A 13 -14.71 -5.59 -4.53
C PRO A 13 -13.25 -6.05 -4.41
N ALA A 14 -13.06 -7.32 -4.00
CA ALA A 14 -11.73 -7.90 -3.78
C ALA A 14 -10.77 -7.72 -4.97
N ALA A 15 -11.29 -7.77 -6.21
CA ALA A 15 -10.52 -7.56 -7.43
C ALA A 15 -9.88 -6.16 -7.54
N GLU A 16 -10.57 -5.11 -7.09
CA GLU A 16 -10.01 -3.74 -7.07
C GLU A 16 -8.92 -3.60 -6.02
N VAL A 17 -9.06 -4.29 -4.89
CA VAL A 17 -8.06 -4.29 -3.81
C VAL A 17 -6.79 -5.01 -4.27
N GLU A 18 -6.90 -6.10 -5.03
CA GLU A 18 -5.76 -6.79 -5.64
C GLU A 18 -5.03 -5.92 -6.69
N ALA A 19 -5.78 -5.21 -7.54
CA ALA A 19 -5.20 -4.29 -8.51
C ALA A 19 -4.42 -3.16 -7.82
N ALA A 20 -5.02 -2.53 -6.80
CA ALA A 20 -4.37 -1.50 -5.99
C ALA A 20 -3.13 -2.04 -5.25
N LEU A 21 -3.16 -3.30 -4.80
CA LEU A 21 -2.01 -3.97 -4.19
C LEU A 21 -0.83 -4.11 -5.15
N LYS A 22 -1.09 -4.48 -6.41
CA LYS A 22 -0.04 -4.58 -7.44
C LYS A 22 0.61 -3.22 -7.68
N GLU A 23 -0.19 -2.18 -7.88
CA GLU A 23 0.33 -0.81 -8.05
C GLU A 23 1.14 -0.33 -6.84
N ALA A 24 0.65 -0.61 -5.62
CA ALA A 24 1.33 -0.22 -4.39
C ALA A 24 2.68 -0.92 -4.25
N ARG A 25 2.79 -2.19 -4.67
CA ARG A 25 4.05 -2.95 -4.69
C ARG A 25 5.03 -2.39 -5.73
N GLU A 26 4.57 -2.00 -6.90
CA GLU A 26 5.42 -1.36 -7.91
C GLU A 26 5.97 -0.02 -7.44
N LYS A 27 5.11 0.82 -6.85
CA LYS A 27 5.52 2.09 -6.22
C LYS A 27 6.57 1.86 -5.13
N LEU A 28 6.38 0.84 -4.30
CA LEU A 28 7.34 0.49 -3.26
C LEU A 28 8.68 0.07 -3.87
N ARG A 29 8.65 -0.71 -4.96
CA ARG A 29 9.86 -1.15 -5.67
C ARG A 29 10.67 0.03 -6.22
N VAL A 30 10.00 0.99 -6.87
CA VAL A 30 10.64 2.22 -7.36
C VAL A 30 11.23 3.02 -6.19
N LEU A 31 10.47 3.22 -5.12
CA LEU A 31 10.95 3.94 -3.93
C LEU A 31 12.15 3.25 -3.25
N THR A 32 12.20 1.91 -3.23
CA THR A 32 13.39 1.19 -2.74
C THR A 32 14.60 1.37 -3.65
N PHE A 33 14.42 1.44 -4.96
CA PHE A 33 15.52 1.74 -5.89
C PHE A 33 16.02 3.16 -5.72
N ASP A 34 15.12 4.15 -5.58
CA ASP A 34 15.47 5.55 -5.37
C ASP A 34 16.16 5.77 -4.01
N LEU A 35 15.75 5.03 -2.98
CA LEU A 35 16.40 5.02 -1.67
C LEU A 35 17.79 4.39 -1.75
N ALA A 36 17.94 3.27 -2.45
CA ALA A 36 19.23 2.61 -2.67
C ALA A 36 20.20 3.49 -3.49
N ALA A 37 19.66 4.27 -4.43
CA ALA A 37 20.42 5.28 -5.19
C ALA A 37 20.79 6.53 -4.36
N GLY A 38 20.34 6.63 -3.10
CA GLY A 38 20.69 7.72 -2.18
C GLY A 38 20.04 9.07 -2.52
N LYS A 39 19.12 9.11 -3.49
CA LYS A 39 18.49 10.36 -3.97
C LYS A 39 17.35 10.84 -3.07
N VAL A 40 16.77 9.95 -2.26
CA VAL A 40 15.52 10.23 -1.54
C VAL A 40 15.70 10.04 -0.03
N LYS A 41 15.47 11.11 0.74
CA LYS A 41 15.47 11.09 2.22
C LYS A 41 14.12 10.67 2.83
N ASN A 42 13.09 10.45 2.01
CA ASN A 42 11.72 10.16 2.46
C ASN A 42 11.50 8.70 2.87
N VAL A 43 12.24 8.23 3.88
CA VAL A 43 12.04 6.92 4.52
C VAL A 43 10.65 6.82 5.15
N ALA A 44 10.08 7.94 5.58
CA ALA A 44 8.73 8.03 6.14
C ALA A 44 7.64 7.58 5.15
N ALA A 45 7.72 8.01 3.89
CA ALA A 45 6.79 7.61 2.84
C ALA A 45 6.86 6.11 2.55
N LEU A 46 8.07 5.52 2.56
CA LEU A 46 8.24 4.08 2.40
C LEU A 46 7.55 3.29 3.53
N ARG A 47 7.65 3.79 4.77
CA ARG A 47 7.03 3.16 5.93
C ARG A 47 5.50 3.28 5.88
N GLU A 48 4.97 4.39 5.41
CA GLU A 48 3.53 4.57 5.21
C GLU A 48 3.01 3.63 4.11
N GLN A 49 3.71 3.55 2.98
CA GLN A 49 3.35 2.65 1.88
C GLN A 49 3.33 1.18 2.31
N LYS A 50 4.29 0.75 3.14
CA LYS A 50 4.30 -0.60 3.74
C LYS A 50 3.08 -0.85 4.63
N LYS A 51 2.70 0.13 5.45
CA LYS A 51 1.51 0.02 6.32
C LYS A 51 0.22 -0.05 5.51
N ASP A 52 0.16 0.65 4.40
CA ASP A 52 -1.03 0.68 3.56
C ASP A 52 -1.20 -0.66 2.81
N ILE A 53 -0.10 -1.26 2.32
CA ILE A 53 -0.10 -2.63 1.78
C ILE A 53 -0.58 -3.64 2.84
N ALA A 54 -0.05 -3.57 4.07
CA ALA A 54 -0.45 -4.48 5.15
C ALA A 54 -1.95 -4.35 5.49
N ARG A 55 -2.48 -3.12 5.47
CA ARG A 55 -3.90 -2.85 5.66
C ARG A 55 -4.76 -3.43 4.54
N MET A 56 -4.37 -3.28 3.27
CA MET A 56 -5.08 -3.89 2.13
C MET A 56 -5.11 -5.42 2.22
N LEU A 57 -3.99 -6.06 2.58
CA LEU A 57 -3.91 -7.51 2.80
C LEU A 57 -4.82 -7.97 3.95
N THR A 58 -4.90 -7.17 5.01
CA THR A 58 -5.79 -7.47 6.15
C THR A 58 -7.25 -7.38 5.73
N VAL A 59 -7.63 -6.44 4.86
CA VAL A 59 -8.99 -6.36 4.32
C VAL A 59 -9.31 -7.59 3.48
N LEU A 60 -8.42 -7.99 2.55
CA LEU A 60 -8.59 -9.21 1.76
C LEU A 60 -8.78 -10.46 2.64
N ARG A 61 -7.98 -10.61 3.69
CA ARG A 61 -8.09 -11.74 4.62
C ARG A 61 -9.39 -11.77 5.42
N ASN A 62 -10.05 -10.62 5.63
CA ASN A 62 -11.33 -10.55 6.32
C ASN A 62 -12.54 -10.81 5.39
N TYR A 63 -12.33 -10.90 4.07
CA TYR A 63 -13.37 -11.31 3.12
C TYR A 63 -13.49 -12.85 3.00
N GLU A 64 -12.45 -13.59 3.37
CA GLU A 64 -12.47 -15.06 3.56
C GLU A 64 -13.17 -15.43 4.88
#